data_AF-A0A7W4HTK9-F1
#
_entry.id   AF-A0A7W4HTK9-F1
#
_cell.length_a   1.000
_cell.length_b   1.000
_cell.length_c   1.000
_cell.angle_alpha   90.00
_cell.angle_beta   90.00
_cell.angle_gamma   90.00
#
_symmetry.space_group_name_H-M   'P 1'
#
loop_
_entity.id
_entity.type
_entity.pdbx_description
1 polymer ?
#
loop_
_entity_poly.entity_id
_entity_poly.type
_entity_poly.pdbx_seq_one_letter_code
_entity_poly.pdbx_strand_id
1 'polypeptide(L)'
;MDKPVDTRYLRSSKDLPQVPDGYATISEIGEELGIQEEKDKVMIRNVVIALEKQGKITRGTYRSRNGRPILAFTEKDARLIVKETKRRTAPIPEGYVSVAKFAGEHQQRKGGHDITYPDMSCAIKQFELNPVKIGGFLYLPEDEARQVVAMVEQLVSERLAVKRREKISLKGLSDAIGEDYTAVRRAA
;
A
#
# COMPACT_ATOMS: atom_id res chain seq x y z
N MET A 1 -21.80 8.73 -24.38
CA MET A 1 -22.30 7.42 -23.91
C MET A 1 -21.05 6.66 -23.51
N ASP A 2 -20.59 6.77 -22.26
CA ASP A 2 -19.30 6.19 -21.85
C ASP A 2 -19.46 5.36 -20.60
N LYS A 3 -20.08 4.19 -20.76
CA LYS A 3 -19.97 3.12 -19.77
C LYS A 3 -19.19 1.97 -20.40
N PRO A 4 -18.14 1.47 -19.74
CA PRO A 4 -17.39 0.33 -20.25
C PRO A 4 -18.32 -0.89 -20.36
N VAL A 5 -18.09 -1.68 -21.40
CA VAL A 5 -18.91 -2.85 -21.73
C VAL A 5 -18.87 -3.88 -20.59
N ASP A 6 -20.05 -4.34 -20.15
CA ASP A 6 -20.16 -5.42 -19.17
C ASP A 6 -19.74 -6.75 -19.82
N THR A 7 -18.55 -7.22 -19.45
CA THR A 7 -17.94 -8.39 -20.08
C THR A 7 -18.35 -9.72 -19.45
N ARG A 8 -19.21 -9.71 -18.41
CA ARG A 8 -19.61 -10.93 -17.68
C ARG A 8 -20.42 -11.93 -18.52
N TYR A 9 -20.97 -11.50 -19.65
CA TYR A 9 -21.83 -12.32 -20.52
C TYR A 9 -21.21 -12.68 -21.88
N LEU A 10 -19.94 -12.33 -22.12
CA LEU A 10 -19.27 -12.61 -23.39
C LEU A 10 -18.82 -14.07 -23.48
N ARG A 11 -19.17 -14.75 -24.58
CA ARG A 11 -18.82 -16.16 -24.82
C ARG A 11 -17.44 -16.32 -25.46
N SER A 12 -16.95 -15.29 -26.16
CA SER A 12 -15.65 -15.29 -26.82
C SER A 12 -15.00 -13.91 -26.80
N SER A 13 -13.66 -13.85 -26.89
CA SER A 13 -12.91 -12.61 -27.12
C SER A 13 -13.26 -11.93 -28.45
N LYS A 14 -13.82 -12.69 -29.40
CA LYS A 14 -14.33 -12.15 -30.67
C LYS A 14 -15.57 -11.28 -30.48
N ASP A 15 -16.33 -11.48 -29.41
CA ASP A 15 -17.54 -10.73 -29.09
C ASP A 15 -17.25 -9.40 -28.39
N LEU A 16 -15.96 -9.13 -28.07
CA LEU A 16 -15.54 -7.86 -27.51
C LEU A 16 -15.63 -6.75 -28.58
N PRO A 17 -16.16 -5.57 -28.22
CA PRO A 17 -16.14 -4.42 -29.11
C PRO A 17 -14.71 -3.94 -29.33
N GLN A 18 -14.48 -3.29 -30.47
CA GLN A 18 -13.23 -2.58 -30.72
C GLN A 18 -13.06 -1.43 -29.72
N VAL A 19 -11.81 -1.06 -29.43
CA VAL A 19 -11.51 0.11 -28.58
C VAL A 19 -12.19 1.35 -29.19
N PRO A 20 -13.05 2.05 -28.44
CA PRO A 20 -13.68 3.27 -28.92
C PRO A 20 -12.66 4.39 -29.12
N ASP A 21 -12.95 5.30 -30.06
CA ASP A 21 -12.13 6.50 -30.25
C ASP A 21 -12.12 7.35 -28.96
N GLY A 22 -10.94 7.88 -28.60
CA GLY A 22 -10.73 8.65 -27.37
C GLY A 22 -10.45 7.80 -26.12
N TYR A 23 -10.46 6.47 -26.23
CA TYR A 23 -9.95 5.59 -25.17
C TYR A 23 -8.45 5.37 -25.36
N ALA A 24 -7.72 5.26 -24.25
CA ALA A 24 -6.29 4.94 -24.24
C ALA A 24 -6.04 3.55 -23.65
N THR A 25 -5.12 2.82 -24.26
CA THR A 25 -4.66 1.50 -23.86
C THR A 25 -3.44 1.60 -22.94
N ILE A 26 -3.09 0.49 -22.28
CA ILE A 26 -1.85 0.42 -21.46
C ILE A 26 -0.60 0.70 -22.31
N SER A 27 -0.61 0.30 -23.58
CA SER A 27 0.52 0.56 -24.49
C SER A 27 0.67 2.06 -24.76
N GLU A 28 -0.40 2.75 -25.11
CA GLU A 28 -0.38 4.20 -25.38
C GLU A 28 -0.02 5.00 -24.11
N ILE A 29 -0.54 4.59 -22.94
CA ILE A 29 -0.14 5.16 -21.65
C ILE A 29 1.35 4.92 -21.37
N GLY A 30 1.86 3.73 -21.71
CA GLY A 30 3.28 3.40 -21.60
C GLY A 30 4.14 4.28 -22.49
N GLU A 31 3.74 4.48 -23.74
CA GLU A 31 4.42 5.37 -24.69
C GLU A 31 4.49 6.81 -24.17
N GLU A 32 3.39 7.36 -23.62
CA GLU A 32 3.38 8.69 -23.00
C GLU A 32 4.35 8.80 -21.81
N LEU A 33 4.53 7.71 -21.07
CA LEU A 33 5.44 7.63 -19.93
C LEU A 33 6.90 7.32 -20.34
N GLY A 34 7.19 7.13 -21.63
CA GLY A 34 8.49 6.67 -22.12
C GLY A 34 8.80 5.21 -21.76
N ILE A 35 7.79 4.43 -21.38
CA ILE A 35 7.88 3.04 -20.96
C ILE A 35 7.59 2.13 -22.16
N GLN A 36 8.64 1.59 -22.75
CA GLN A 36 8.53 0.71 -23.92
C GLN A 36 8.53 -0.78 -23.56
N GLU A 37 9.29 -1.17 -22.53
CA GLU A 37 9.44 -2.58 -22.14
C GLU A 37 8.19 -3.14 -21.46
N GLU A 38 7.83 -4.37 -21.80
CA GLU A 38 6.66 -5.05 -21.23
C GLU A 38 6.80 -5.30 -19.72
N LYS A 39 8.04 -5.45 -19.25
CA LYS A 39 8.36 -5.58 -17.81
C LYS A 39 7.97 -4.32 -17.03
N ASP A 40 8.21 -3.16 -17.60
CA ASP A 40 7.91 -1.87 -16.97
C ASP A 40 6.42 -1.52 -17.06
N LYS A 41 5.71 -2.05 -18.06
CA LYS A 41 4.24 -1.96 -18.16
C LYS A 41 3.51 -2.72 -17.04
N VAL A 42 4.18 -3.65 -16.33
CA VAL A 42 3.64 -4.28 -15.11
C VAL A 42 3.34 -3.23 -14.03
N MET A 43 4.15 -2.17 -13.94
CA MET A 43 3.91 -1.07 -13.00
C MET A 43 2.61 -0.34 -13.33
N ILE A 44 2.33 -0.07 -14.61
CA ILE A 44 1.09 0.57 -15.06
C ILE A 44 -0.11 -0.32 -14.70
N ARG A 45 -0.01 -1.64 -14.92
CA ARG A 45 -1.05 -2.60 -14.50
C ARG A 45 -1.30 -2.57 -12.99
N ASN A 46 -0.26 -2.49 -12.17
CA ASN A 46 -0.40 -2.40 -10.71
C ASN A 46 -1.06 -1.08 -10.28
N VAL A 47 -0.78 0.02 -10.97
CA VAL A 47 -1.46 1.31 -10.75
C VAL A 47 -2.94 1.21 -11.11
N VAL A 48 -3.27 0.63 -12.26
CA VAL A 48 -4.65 0.36 -12.69
C VAL A 48 -5.42 -0.43 -11.62
N ILE A 49 -4.88 -1.57 -11.17
CA ILE A 49 -5.52 -2.41 -10.15
C ILE A 49 -5.76 -1.63 -8.86
N ALA A 50 -4.78 -0.82 -8.43
CA ALA A 50 -4.92 -0.01 -7.22
C ALA A 50 -6.01 1.06 -7.35
N LEU A 51 -6.11 1.72 -8.50
CA LEU A 51 -7.12 2.74 -8.77
C LEU A 51 -8.52 2.14 -8.94
N GLU A 52 -8.62 0.96 -9.55
CA GLU A 52 -9.86 0.18 -9.67
C GLU A 52 -10.37 -0.24 -8.29
N LYS A 53 -9.50 -0.77 -7.42
CA LYS A 53 -9.85 -1.10 -6.02
C LYS A 53 -10.33 0.12 -5.22
N GLN A 54 -9.85 1.32 -5.56
CA GLN A 54 -10.30 2.58 -4.95
C GLN A 54 -11.62 3.10 -5.56
N GLY A 55 -12.16 2.45 -6.59
CA GLY A 55 -13.34 2.91 -7.32
C GLY A 55 -13.12 4.19 -8.12
N LYS A 56 -11.85 4.55 -8.41
CA LYS A 56 -11.49 5.83 -9.06
C LYS A 56 -11.51 5.76 -10.57
N ILE A 57 -11.33 4.58 -11.13
CA ILE A 57 -11.36 4.33 -12.57
C ILE A 57 -12.24 3.12 -12.85
N THR A 58 -12.73 3.01 -14.08
CA THR A 58 -13.39 1.79 -14.54
C THR A 58 -12.62 1.22 -15.73
N ARG A 59 -12.14 -0.02 -15.60
CA ARG A 59 -11.47 -0.69 -16.73
C ARG A 59 -12.51 -1.28 -17.68
N GLY A 60 -12.35 -1.04 -18.98
CA GLY A 60 -13.05 -1.77 -20.01
C GLY A 60 -12.13 -2.79 -20.67
N THR A 61 -12.66 -3.97 -21.00
CA THR A 61 -11.96 -4.93 -21.85
C THR A 61 -12.51 -4.80 -23.27
N TYR A 62 -11.62 -4.69 -24.23
CA TYR A 62 -11.91 -4.44 -25.64
C TYR A 62 -11.09 -5.37 -26.53
N ARG A 63 -11.44 -5.42 -27.81
CA ARG A 63 -10.71 -6.17 -28.83
C ARG A 63 -9.67 -5.28 -29.50
N SER A 64 -8.41 -5.72 -29.46
CA SER A 64 -7.34 -5.10 -30.25
C SER A 64 -7.48 -5.37 -31.74
N ARG A 65 -6.73 -4.65 -32.58
CA ARG A 65 -6.64 -4.91 -34.03
C ARG A 65 -6.24 -6.36 -34.35
N ASN A 66 -5.46 -6.99 -33.46
CA ASN A 66 -4.99 -8.37 -33.62
C ASN A 66 -5.98 -9.40 -33.03
N GLY A 67 -7.20 -8.99 -32.68
CA GLY A 67 -8.25 -9.86 -32.12
C GLY A 67 -8.04 -10.27 -30.65
N ARG A 68 -6.95 -9.80 -30.01
CA ARG A 68 -6.65 -10.10 -28.60
C ARG A 68 -7.41 -9.16 -27.66
N PRO A 69 -7.92 -9.64 -26.51
CA PRO A 69 -8.43 -8.78 -25.46
C PRO A 69 -7.35 -7.81 -24.97
N ILE A 70 -7.71 -6.54 -24.86
CA ILE A 70 -6.87 -5.47 -24.33
C ILE A 70 -7.68 -4.60 -23.38
N LEU A 71 -6.96 -4.00 -22.43
CA LEU A 71 -7.55 -3.01 -21.52
C LEU A 71 -7.48 -1.64 -22.15
N ALA A 72 -8.61 -0.93 -22.13
CA ALA A 72 -8.67 0.47 -22.51
C ALA A 72 -9.47 1.27 -21.48
N PHE A 73 -9.11 2.54 -21.38
CA PHE A 73 -9.59 3.46 -20.36
C PHE A 73 -10.10 4.73 -21.04
N THR A 74 -11.09 5.37 -20.44
CA THR A 74 -11.48 6.72 -20.87
C THR A 74 -10.28 7.66 -20.78
N GLU A 75 -10.26 8.72 -21.57
CA GLU A 75 -9.19 9.74 -21.51
C GLU A 75 -8.95 10.25 -20.08
N LYS A 76 -10.04 10.47 -19.32
CA LYS A 76 -9.97 10.91 -17.92
C LYS A 76 -9.25 9.89 -17.03
N ASP A 77 -9.60 8.62 -17.16
CA ASP A 77 -8.99 7.54 -16.38
C ASP A 77 -7.53 7.31 -16.79
N ALA A 78 -7.23 7.42 -18.08
CA ALA A 78 -5.87 7.34 -18.62
C ALA A 78 -4.97 8.43 -18.03
N ARG A 79 -5.42 9.69 -18.03
CA ARG A 79 -4.71 10.81 -17.39
C ARG A 79 -4.47 10.56 -15.90
N LEU A 80 -5.43 9.96 -15.19
CA LEU A 80 -5.28 9.60 -13.78
C LEU A 80 -4.19 8.53 -13.60
N ILE A 81 -4.18 7.51 -14.45
CA ILE A 81 -3.18 6.44 -14.46
C ILE A 81 -1.78 7.01 -14.72
N VAL A 82 -1.61 7.88 -15.73
CA VAL A 82 -0.34 8.56 -16.03
C VAL A 82 0.15 9.33 -14.81
N LYS A 83 -0.72 10.17 -14.22
CA LYS A 83 -0.36 10.99 -13.05
C LYS A 83 0.05 10.15 -11.85
N GLU A 84 -0.72 9.12 -11.54
CA GLU A 84 -0.42 8.21 -10.43
C GLU A 84 0.88 7.44 -10.69
N THR A 85 1.10 6.97 -11.92
CA THR A 85 2.33 6.27 -12.31
C THR A 85 3.55 7.18 -12.15
N LYS A 86 3.51 8.41 -12.67
CA LYS A 86 4.57 9.42 -12.45
C LYS A 86 4.85 9.65 -10.96
N ARG A 87 3.82 9.68 -10.11
CA ARG A 87 4.00 9.81 -8.65
C ARG A 87 4.66 8.59 -8.01
N ARG A 88 4.45 7.38 -8.55
CA ARG A 88 5.07 6.14 -8.02
C ARG A 88 6.51 5.96 -8.49
N THR A 89 6.83 6.47 -9.67
CA THR A 89 8.17 6.40 -10.28
C THR A 89 8.95 7.70 -10.09
N ALA A 90 8.43 8.63 -9.29
CA ALA A 90 9.16 9.85 -8.98
C ALA A 90 10.52 9.50 -8.38
N PRO A 91 11.61 10.16 -8.80
CA PRO A 91 12.92 9.93 -8.22
C PRO A 91 12.88 10.27 -6.73
N ILE A 92 13.58 9.46 -5.93
CA ILE A 92 13.78 9.77 -4.51
C ILE A 92 14.70 11.00 -4.45
N PRO A 93 14.32 12.07 -3.73
CA PRO A 93 15.18 13.22 -3.56
C PRO A 93 16.52 12.80 -2.94
N GLU A 94 17.61 13.46 -3.34
CA GLU A 94 18.92 13.18 -2.78
C GLU A 94 18.93 13.42 -1.26
N GLY A 95 19.54 12.52 -0.50
CA GLY A 95 19.56 12.55 0.97
C GLY A 95 18.26 12.08 1.64
N TYR A 96 17.23 11.71 0.88
CA TYR A 96 15.98 11.19 1.43
C TYR A 96 16.00 9.67 1.52
N VAL A 97 15.42 9.15 2.60
CA VAL A 97 15.40 7.73 2.92
C VAL A 97 13.98 7.26 3.24
N SER A 98 13.69 6.00 2.92
CA SER A 98 12.40 5.40 3.27
C SER A 98 12.34 5.17 4.77
N VAL A 99 11.38 5.83 5.44
CA VAL A 99 11.19 5.73 6.90
C VAL A 99 10.94 4.28 7.33
N ALA A 100 10.14 3.55 6.55
CA ALA A 100 9.84 2.14 6.81
C ALA A 100 11.07 1.24 6.69
N LYS A 101 11.95 1.52 5.72
CA LYS A 101 13.20 0.77 5.55
C LYS A 101 14.17 1.06 6.71
N PHE A 102 14.30 2.33 7.08
CA PHE A 102 15.11 2.77 8.23
C PHE A 102 14.62 2.12 9.53
N ALA A 103 13.32 2.13 9.80
CA ALA A 103 12.73 1.46 10.96
C ALA A 103 13.00 -0.05 10.93
N GLY A 104 12.83 -0.71 9.78
CA GLY A 104 13.08 -2.14 9.60
C GLY A 104 14.52 -2.56 9.86
N GLU A 105 15.50 -1.81 9.33
CA GLU A 105 16.92 -2.05 9.58
C GLU A 105 17.29 -1.89 11.07
N HIS A 106 16.67 -0.93 11.75
CA HIS A 106 16.84 -0.74 13.19
C HIS A 106 16.21 -1.89 14.01
N GLN A 107 15.03 -2.38 13.62
CA GLN A 107 14.36 -3.51 14.29
C GLN A 107 15.18 -4.81 14.23
N GLN A 108 15.81 -5.10 13.09
CA GLN A 108 16.61 -6.31 12.91
C GLN A 108 17.81 -6.36 13.86
N ARG A 109 18.38 -5.21 14.22
CA ARG A 109 19.53 -5.13 15.14
C ARG A 109 19.15 -5.30 16.62
N LYS A 110 17.89 -5.04 17.00
CA LYS A 110 17.45 -4.98 18.42
C LYS A 110 16.53 -6.12 18.87
N GLY A 111 16.24 -7.10 18.01
CA GLY A 111 15.44 -8.26 18.41
C GLY A 111 13.92 -8.02 18.46
N GLY A 112 13.41 -7.19 17.54
CA GLY A 112 12.02 -7.24 17.03
C GLY A 112 10.91 -6.83 18.00
N HIS A 113 10.52 -5.55 17.95
CA HIS A 113 9.14 -5.15 18.25
C HIS A 113 8.51 -4.62 16.97
N ASP A 114 7.26 -5.00 16.66
CA ASP A 114 6.58 -4.60 15.42
C ASP A 114 6.27 -3.09 15.41
N ILE A 115 7.22 -2.30 14.90
CA ILE A 115 7.00 -0.91 14.49
C ILE A 115 6.03 -0.94 13.32
N THR A 116 4.87 -0.32 13.51
CA THR A 116 3.82 -0.31 12.49
C THR A 116 3.81 1.01 11.72
N TYR A 117 3.21 0.99 10.52
CA TYR A 117 3.00 2.20 9.73
C TYR A 117 2.22 3.31 10.45
N PRO A 118 1.17 3.00 11.25
CA PRO A 118 0.55 3.95 12.15
C PRO A 118 1.50 4.62 13.14
N ASP A 119 2.43 3.88 13.76
CA ASP A 119 3.38 4.45 14.72
C ASP A 119 4.30 5.47 14.03
N MET A 120 4.83 5.12 12.85
CA MET A 120 5.62 6.03 12.02
C MET A 120 4.81 7.27 11.59
N SER A 121 3.56 7.07 11.18
CA SER A 121 2.68 8.18 10.78
C SER A 121 2.35 9.11 11.95
N CYS A 122 2.24 8.57 13.16
CA CYS A 122 2.02 9.35 14.38
C CYS A 122 3.23 10.23 14.68
N ALA A 123 4.43 9.64 14.69
CA ALA A 123 5.67 10.37 14.96
C ALA A 123 5.93 11.48 13.93
N ILE A 124 5.73 11.20 12.63
CA ILE A 124 5.84 12.21 11.56
C ILE A 124 4.92 13.41 11.82
N LYS A 125 3.67 13.16 12.25
CA LYS A 125 2.72 14.23 12.57
C LYS A 125 3.12 15.03 13.80
N GLN A 126 3.65 14.36 14.84
CA GLN A 126 4.06 15.03 16.07
C GLN A 126 5.27 15.94 15.86
N PHE A 127 6.18 15.57 14.95
CA PHE A 127 7.29 16.41 14.54
C PHE A 127 6.94 17.42 13.44
N GLU A 128 5.67 17.48 13.00
CA GLU A 128 5.20 18.36 11.92
C GLU A 128 6.05 18.24 10.63
N LEU A 129 6.56 17.04 10.36
CA LEU A 129 7.45 16.79 9.22
C LEU A 129 6.67 16.71 7.92
N ASN A 130 7.33 17.04 6.81
CA ASN A 130 6.76 17.05 5.48
C ASN A 130 7.35 15.91 4.62
N PRO A 131 6.90 14.66 4.80
CA PRO A 131 7.44 13.54 4.04
C PRO A 131 7.07 13.63 2.56
N VAL A 132 8.04 13.33 1.71
CA VAL A 132 7.79 13.14 0.29
C VAL A 132 7.16 11.76 0.09
N LYS A 133 5.95 11.74 -0.46
CA LYS A 133 5.21 10.51 -0.73
C LYS A 133 5.47 10.02 -2.15
N ILE A 134 6.29 8.98 -2.27
CA ILE A 134 6.57 8.31 -3.54
C ILE A 134 5.91 6.93 -3.50
N GLY A 135 4.93 6.73 -4.39
CA GLY A 135 4.10 5.53 -4.38
C GLY A 135 3.34 5.36 -3.05
N GLY A 136 3.64 4.26 -2.36
CA GLY A 136 3.06 3.90 -1.05
C GLY A 136 3.98 4.21 0.15
N PHE A 137 5.20 4.69 -0.10
CA PHE A 137 6.21 4.91 0.93
C PHE A 137 6.34 6.40 1.27
N LEU A 138 6.77 6.65 2.50
CA LEU A 138 7.10 7.97 3.01
C LEU A 138 8.62 8.11 3.06
N TYR A 139 9.12 9.20 2.49
CA TYR A 139 10.53 9.53 2.44
C TYR A 139 10.77 10.83 3.20
N LEU A 140 11.82 10.86 4.00
CA LEU A 140 12.27 12.03 4.75
C LEU A 140 13.79 12.17 4.57
N PRO A 141 14.35 13.38 4.76
CA PRO A 141 15.78 13.54 5.02
C PRO A 141 16.27 12.53 6.07
N GLU A 142 17.48 12.02 5.91
CA GLU A 142 18.01 10.96 6.78
C GLU A 142 17.99 11.35 8.28
N ASP A 143 18.32 12.59 8.60
CA ASP A 143 18.29 13.14 9.94
C ASP A 143 16.88 13.18 10.54
N GLU A 144 15.88 13.60 9.78
CA GLU A 144 14.47 13.58 10.17
C GLU A 144 13.95 12.14 10.31
N ALA A 145 14.35 11.23 9.41
CA ALA A 145 14.00 9.82 9.49
C ALA A 145 14.55 9.17 10.78
N ARG A 146 15.78 9.52 11.19
CA ARG A 146 16.36 9.07 12.47
C ARG A 146 15.54 9.56 13.67
N GLN A 147 15.07 10.81 13.65
CA GLN A 147 14.21 11.35 14.72
C GLN A 147 12.90 10.58 14.83
N VAL A 148 12.25 10.30 13.69
CA VAL A 148 11.02 9.49 13.64
C VAL A 148 11.26 8.10 14.22
N VAL A 149 12.34 7.41 13.82
CA VAL A 149 12.63 6.07 14.35
C VAL A 149 12.87 6.10 15.85
N ALA A 150 13.65 7.06 16.37
CA ALA A 150 13.92 7.19 17.79
C ALA A 150 12.64 7.38 18.62
N MET A 151 11.72 8.22 18.14
CA MET A 151 10.44 8.44 18.80
C MET A 151 9.54 7.20 18.77
N VAL A 152 9.47 6.52 17.62
CA VAL A 152 8.67 5.30 17.50
C VAL A 152 9.22 4.20 18.41
N GLU A 153 10.53 4.09 18.55
CA GLU A 153 11.15 3.18 19.52
C GLU A 153 10.74 3.52 20.95
N GLN A 154 10.70 4.81 21.31
CA GLN A 154 10.23 5.24 22.63
C GLN A 154 8.75 4.85 22.85
N LEU A 155 7.87 5.17 21.91
CA LEU A 155 6.44 4.85 21.98
C LEU A 155 6.20 3.34 22.15
N VAL A 156 6.93 2.53 21.39
CA VAL A 156 6.84 1.06 21.47
C VAL A 156 7.36 0.56 22.82
N SER A 157 8.47 1.12 23.31
CA SER A 157 9.05 0.75 24.62
C SER A 157 8.09 1.06 25.77
N GLU A 158 7.46 2.23 25.77
CA GLU A 158 6.47 2.63 26.76
C GLU A 158 5.26 1.69 26.75
N ARG A 159 4.74 1.37 25.56
CA ARG A 159 3.61 0.45 25.40
C ARG A 159 3.91 -0.94 25.95
N LEU A 160 5.13 -1.42 25.76
CA LEU A 160 5.58 -2.71 26.28
C LEU A 160 5.79 -2.68 27.80
N ALA A 161 6.30 -1.58 28.34
CA ALA A 161 6.45 -1.40 29.78
C ALA A 161 5.07 -1.41 30.49
N VAL A 162 4.07 -0.74 29.92
CA VAL A 162 2.68 -0.77 30.43
C VAL A 162 2.13 -2.20 30.41
N LYS A 163 2.22 -2.90 29.27
CA LYS A 163 1.77 -4.31 29.16
C LYS A 163 2.45 -5.23 30.18
N ARG A 164 3.75 -5.04 30.43
CA ARG A 164 4.48 -5.81 31.44
C ARG A 164 3.93 -5.54 32.85
N ARG A 165 3.67 -4.29 33.20
CA ARG A 165 3.08 -3.90 34.50
C ARG A 165 1.67 -4.46 34.68
N GLU A 166 0.82 -4.37 33.66
CA GLU A 166 -0.53 -4.97 33.68
C GLU A 166 -0.47 -6.49 33.88
N LYS A 167 0.41 -7.18 33.16
CA LYS A 167 0.58 -8.64 33.31
C LYS A 167 1.04 -9.03 34.72
N ILE A 168 1.97 -8.27 35.30
CA ILE A 168 2.43 -8.49 36.68
C ILE A 168 1.28 -8.22 37.67
N SER A 169 0.49 -7.16 37.46
CA SER A 169 -0.65 -6.84 38.32
C SER A 169 -1.74 -7.91 38.27
N LEU A 170 -2.07 -8.42 37.07
CA LEU A 170 -3.03 -9.51 36.91
C LEU A 170 -2.55 -10.81 37.56
N LYS A 171 -1.26 -11.12 37.42
CA LYS A 171 -0.66 -12.29 38.08
C LYS A 171 -0.65 -12.15 39.60
N GLY A 172 -0.30 -10.97 40.12
CA GLY A 172 -0.36 -10.70 41.57
C GLY A 172 -1.78 -10.83 42.13
N LEU A 173 -2.80 -10.46 41.35
CA LEU A 173 -4.19 -10.70 41.71
C LEU A 173 -4.55 -12.19 41.67
N SER A 174 -4.20 -12.94 40.62
CA SER A 174 -4.48 -14.39 40.57
C SER A 174 -3.82 -15.15 41.73
N ASP A 175 -2.57 -14.81 42.05
CA ASP A 175 -1.82 -15.45 43.14
C ASP A 175 -2.40 -15.10 44.52
N ALA A 176 -3.02 -13.92 44.68
CA ALA A 176 -3.68 -13.50 45.92
C ALA A 176 -5.09 -14.08 46.13
N ILE A 177 -5.80 -14.42 45.05
CA ILE A 177 -7.16 -14.96 45.10
C ILE A 177 -7.14 -16.50 45.21
N GLY A 178 -6.00 -17.15 44.93
CA GLY A 178 -5.84 -18.61 45.07
C GLY A 178 -6.68 -19.43 44.09
N GLU A 179 -7.16 -18.82 43.01
CA GLU A 179 -7.91 -19.52 41.96
C GLU A 179 -6.97 -20.07 40.89
N ASP A 180 -6.43 -21.26 41.18
CA ASP A 180 -6.11 -22.22 40.12
C ASP A 180 -7.44 -22.54 39.41
N TYR A 181 -7.66 -21.98 38.22
CA TYR A 181 -8.72 -22.40 37.30
C TYR A 181 -8.46 -23.84 36.83
N THR A 182 -8.57 -24.79 37.74
CA THR A 182 -8.71 -26.21 37.43
C THR A 182 -10.13 -26.41 36.96
N ALA A 183 -10.25 -26.68 35.66
CA ALA A 183 -11.48 -27.02 34.99
C ALA A 183 -12.31 -28.00 35.82
N VAL A 184 -13.48 -27.55 36.31
CA VAL A 184 -14.48 -28.43 36.91
C VAL A 184 -14.95 -29.39 35.84
N ARG A 185 -14.48 -30.63 35.94
CA ARG A 185 -15.02 -31.81 35.25
C ARG A 185 -16.54 -31.83 35.47
N ARG A 186 -17.32 -31.72 34.39
CA ARG A 186 -18.71 -32.17 34.40
C ARG A 186 -18.70 -33.68 34.61
N ALA A 187 -19.19 -34.12 35.76
CA ALA A 187 -19.54 -35.51 36.02
C ALA A 187 -21.06 -35.65 35.98
N ALA A 188 -21.50 -36.66 35.21
CA ALA A 188 -22.82 -37.29 35.10
C ALA A 188 -24.00 -36.41 34.67
#